data_AF-W6RXP5-F1
#
_entry.id   AF-W6RXP5-F1
#
_cell.length_a   1.000
_cell.length_b   1.000
_cell.length_c   1.000
_cell.angle_alpha   90.00
_cell.angle_beta   90.00
_cell.angle_gamma   90.00
#
_symmetry.space_group_name_H-M   'P 1'
#
loop_
_entity.id
_entity.type
_entity.pdbx_description
1 polymer ?
#
loop_
_entity_poly.entity_id
_entity_poly.type
_entity_poly.pdbx_seq_one_letter_code
_entity_poly.pdbx_strand_id
1 'polypeptide(L)'
;MKRLAISIVFVLLILQGYNEGLLYYGQDIDPIEEVFDLDKTYIKEKGIKIQITLINEKNIIGDICKWAKCKEDTYEEENGDNCVIKGEIKGKLGNGYYIKNGKEINIMFSGRKNVNLRLMKDKLLRYLDGNYSVLSINEYIIYDCNEKNINEEKNNIKKQIEKQEFSNVKESDINNSTLITMNSHLFTPVNDGISLIDLSVAFVSYPNDDYIIISTPIIPITY
;
A
#
# COMPACT_ATOMS: atom_id res chain seq x y z
N MET A 1 38.79 22.45 28.66
CA MET A 1 37.33 22.35 28.48
C MET A 1 36.98 21.91 27.05
N LYS A 2 37.12 20.62 26.71
CA LYS A 2 36.84 20.09 25.36
C LYS A 2 36.05 18.77 25.35
N ARG A 3 35.34 18.44 26.43
CA ARG A 3 34.51 17.22 26.53
C ARG A 3 33.01 17.46 26.77
N LEU A 4 32.58 18.72 26.93
CA LEU A 4 31.16 19.06 27.14
C LEU A 4 30.38 19.33 25.85
N ALA A 5 31.05 19.63 24.73
CA ALA A 5 30.38 20.03 23.50
C ALA A 5 29.73 18.87 22.72
N ILE A 6 30.22 17.64 22.87
CA ILE A 6 29.72 16.48 22.11
C ILE A 6 28.43 15.93 22.72
N SER A 7 28.26 16.01 24.05
CA SER A 7 27.01 15.59 24.71
C SER A 7 25.83 16.51 24.42
N ILE A 8 26.06 17.81 24.16
CA ILE A 8 24.98 18.77 23.84
C ILE A 8 24.45 18.55 22.40
N VAL A 9 25.31 18.13 21.47
CA VAL A 9 24.88 17.83 20.08
C VAL A 9 24.01 16.56 20.02
N PHE A 10 24.34 15.53 20.81
CA PHE A 10 23.51 14.33 20.89
C PHE A 10 22.17 14.59 21.59
N VAL A 11 22.14 15.43 22.63
CA VAL A 11 20.89 15.82 23.30
C VAL A 11 20.03 16.72 22.39
N LEU A 12 20.63 17.54 21.53
CA LEU A 12 19.91 18.30 20.50
C LEU A 12 19.36 17.40 19.38
N LEU A 13 20.03 16.29 19.02
CA LEU A 13 19.49 15.30 18.09
C LEU A 13 18.35 14.47 18.70
N ILE A 14 18.42 14.19 20.02
CA ILE A 14 17.35 13.50 20.75
C ILE A 14 16.16 14.44 21.00
N LEU A 15 16.39 15.74 21.22
CA LEU A 15 15.34 16.77 21.27
C LEU A 15 14.82 17.17 19.87
N GLN A 16 15.56 16.87 18.80
CA GLN A 16 15.07 16.88 17.42
C GLN A 16 14.22 15.65 17.05
N GLY A 17 13.88 14.80 18.03
CA GLY A 17 12.73 13.89 17.97
C GLY A 17 11.37 14.61 17.79
N TYR A 18 11.37 15.92 17.49
CA TYR A 18 10.21 16.79 17.29
C TYR A 18 10.20 17.50 15.93
N ASN A 19 10.87 16.96 14.91
CA ASN A 19 10.72 17.41 13.52
C ASN A 19 10.16 16.30 12.62
N GLU A 20 8.95 15.85 12.93
CA GLU A 20 8.14 14.96 12.07
C GLU A 20 7.82 15.53 10.67
N GLY A 21 8.22 16.77 10.38
CA GLY A 21 8.02 17.42 9.07
C GLY A 21 9.18 17.32 8.08
N LEU A 22 10.39 16.93 8.51
CA LEU A 22 11.61 17.05 7.67
C LEU A 22 12.14 15.74 7.07
N LEU A 23 11.60 14.59 7.48
CA LEU A 23 11.88 13.28 6.87
C LEU A 23 11.03 13.00 5.60
N TYR A 24 10.37 14.02 5.05
CA TYR A 24 9.49 13.91 3.88
C TYR A 24 10.21 13.93 2.52
N TYR A 25 11.53 14.13 2.48
CA TYR A 25 12.27 14.49 1.26
C TYR A 25 13.58 13.70 1.06
N GLY A 26 13.64 12.45 1.51
CA GLY A 26 14.91 11.70 1.57
C GLY A 26 15.10 10.54 0.58
N GLN A 27 14.05 10.10 -0.10
CA GLN A 27 14.11 9.11 -1.18
C GLN A 27 13.06 9.53 -2.22
N ASP A 28 13.49 10.24 -3.26
CA ASP A 28 12.60 10.99 -4.15
C ASP A 28 11.75 10.11 -5.10
N ILE A 29 11.99 8.79 -5.14
CA ILE A 29 11.27 7.87 -6.04
C ILE A 29 10.86 6.60 -5.28
N ASP A 30 9.58 6.25 -5.36
CA ASP A 30 9.06 4.99 -4.82
C ASP A 30 9.49 3.82 -5.72
N PRO A 31 10.08 2.73 -5.17
CA PRO A 31 10.55 1.61 -6.00
C PRO A 31 9.47 0.98 -6.87
N ILE A 32 8.21 0.98 -6.42
CA ILE A 32 7.06 0.47 -7.18
C ILE A 32 6.73 1.35 -8.41
N GLU A 33 7.11 2.63 -8.42
CA GLU A 33 6.96 3.51 -9.59
C GLU A 33 8.04 3.28 -10.65
N GLU A 34 9.16 2.66 -10.29
CA GLU A 34 10.30 2.48 -11.20
C GLU A 34 10.27 1.12 -11.90
N VAL A 35 9.38 0.22 -11.45
CA VAL A 35 9.24 -1.13 -12.05
C VAL A 35 8.85 -1.03 -13.53
N PHE A 36 7.94 -0.12 -13.86
CA PHE A 36 7.49 0.10 -15.22
C PHE A 36 7.61 1.57 -15.59
N ASP A 37 8.06 1.83 -16.81
CA ASP A 37 8.08 3.15 -17.41
C ASP A 37 6.65 3.57 -17.78
N LEU A 38 5.94 4.11 -16.79
CA LEU A 38 4.59 4.64 -16.91
C LEU A 38 4.58 6.13 -16.62
N ASP A 39 3.74 6.87 -17.35
CA ASP A 39 3.59 8.30 -17.15
C ASP A 39 2.90 8.60 -15.81
N LYS A 40 3.68 9.21 -14.91
CA LYS A 40 3.30 9.53 -13.54
C LYS A 40 2.17 10.56 -13.44
N THR A 41 1.91 11.34 -14.49
CA THR A 41 0.80 12.30 -14.50
C THR A 41 -0.56 11.61 -14.38
N TYR A 42 -0.64 10.36 -14.84
CA TYR A 42 -1.83 9.51 -14.78
C TYR A 42 -1.99 8.76 -13.47
N ILE A 43 -1.09 8.93 -12.49
CA ILE A 43 -1.29 8.34 -11.17
C ILE A 43 -2.51 8.97 -10.52
N LYS A 44 -3.55 8.16 -10.32
CA LYS A 44 -4.78 8.53 -9.62
C LYS A 44 -4.60 8.41 -8.12
N GLU A 45 -4.02 7.30 -7.68
CA GLU A 45 -3.92 6.94 -6.27
C GLU A 45 -2.62 6.19 -5.97
N LYS A 46 -2.07 6.44 -4.78
CA LYS A 46 -0.99 5.65 -4.18
C LYS A 46 -1.45 5.26 -2.78
N GLY A 47 -1.26 4.01 -2.39
CA GLY A 47 -1.66 3.60 -1.04
C GLY A 47 -1.00 2.35 -0.52
N ILE A 48 -1.40 2.03 0.70
CA ILE A 48 -1.01 0.82 1.40
C ILE A 48 -2.28 0.09 1.83
N LYS A 49 -2.31 -1.21 1.58
CA LYS A 49 -3.30 -2.11 2.16
C LYS A 49 -2.65 -2.96 3.25
N ILE A 50 -3.34 -3.12 4.36
CA ILE A 50 -2.85 -3.81 5.53
C ILE A 50 -3.89 -4.83 5.93
N GLN A 51 -3.45 -6.06 6.17
CA GLN A 51 -4.28 -7.10 6.76
C GLN A 51 -3.72 -7.45 8.13
N ILE A 52 -4.58 -7.41 9.14
CA ILE A 52 -4.18 -7.58 10.54
C ILE A 52 -5.14 -8.53 11.22
N THR A 53 -4.60 -9.43 12.04
CA THR A 53 -5.40 -10.24 12.96
C THR A 53 -5.31 -9.66 14.37
N LEU A 54 -6.47 -9.38 14.95
CA LEU A 54 -6.61 -8.97 16.34
C LEU A 54 -6.25 -10.14 17.26
N ILE A 55 -5.19 -9.95 18.05
CA ILE A 55 -4.80 -10.89 19.11
C ILE A 55 -5.71 -10.67 20.34
N ASN A 56 -6.06 -9.40 20.64
CA ASN A 56 -6.90 -8.97 21.77
C ASN A 56 -7.98 -7.97 21.30
N GLU A 57 -8.95 -7.62 22.16
CA GLU A 57 -10.00 -6.60 21.91
C GLU A 57 -9.49 -5.14 21.80
N LYS A 58 -8.20 -4.94 21.50
CA LYS A 58 -7.65 -3.58 21.33
C LYS A 58 -8.28 -2.90 20.11
N ASN A 59 -8.61 -1.62 20.27
CA ASN A 59 -9.12 -0.80 19.16
C ASN A 59 -7.99 -0.38 18.22
N ILE A 60 -7.61 -1.29 17.31
CA ILE A 60 -6.57 -1.04 16.31
C ILE A 60 -6.92 0.09 15.34
N ILE A 61 -8.21 0.26 15.03
CA ILE A 61 -8.64 1.33 14.12
C ILE A 61 -8.35 2.69 14.77
N GLY A 62 -8.66 2.83 16.05
CA GLY A 62 -8.30 4.02 16.83
C GLY A 62 -6.79 4.28 16.84
N ASP A 63 -5.96 3.24 16.95
CA ASP A 63 -4.51 3.40 16.97
C ASP A 63 -3.93 3.74 15.59
N ILE A 64 -4.45 3.15 14.51
CA ILE A 64 -4.14 3.56 13.13
C ILE A 64 -4.61 5.00 12.90
N CYS A 65 -5.75 5.39 13.46
CA CYS A 65 -6.27 6.74 13.29
C CYS A 65 -5.41 7.79 13.99
N LYS A 66 -4.89 7.47 15.18
CA LYS A 66 -3.90 8.31 15.88
C LYS A 66 -2.62 8.45 15.04
N TRP A 67 -2.10 7.34 14.50
CA TRP A 67 -0.91 7.36 13.65
C TRP A 67 -1.11 8.22 12.40
N ALA A 68 -2.24 8.05 11.71
CA ALA A 68 -2.56 8.80 10.49
C ALA A 68 -3.04 10.25 10.77
N LYS A 69 -3.17 10.64 12.04
CA LYS A 69 -3.71 11.94 12.49
C LYS A 69 -5.07 12.22 11.83
N CYS A 70 -5.96 11.25 11.89
CA CYS A 70 -7.27 11.27 11.23
C CYS A 70 -8.42 11.00 12.19
N LYS A 71 -9.63 11.24 11.70
CA LYS A 71 -10.87 10.85 12.37
C LYS A 71 -11.39 9.55 11.77
N GLU A 72 -12.01 8.75 12.61
CA GLU A 72 -12.72 7.53 12.24
C GLU A 72 -14.22 7.87 12.12
N ASP A 73 -14.82 7.54 10.98
CA ASP A 73 -16.28 7.52 10.81
C ASP A 73 -16.68 6.04 10.63
N THR A 74 -17.31 5.43 11.64
CA THR A 74 -17.70 4.00 11.63
C THR A 74 -19.14 3.84 11.15
N TYR A 75 -19.36 2.85 10.29
CA TYR A 75 -20.68 2.43 9.83
C TYR A 75 -20.78 0.91 9.93
N GLU A 76 -21.79 0.43 10.64
CA GLU A 76 -22.06 -1.00 10.76
C GLU A 76 -22.99 -1.44 9.63
N GLU A 77 -22.63 -2.51 8.93
CA GLU A 77 -23.47 -3.13 7.92
C GLU A 77 -23.74 -4.58 8.37
N GLU A 78 -24.95 -4.85 8.83
CA GLU A 78 -25.39 -6.19 9.19
C GLU A 78 -25.73 -6.97 7.91
N ASN A 79 -25.07 -8.12 7.71
CA ASN A 79 -25.38 -9.02 6.60
C ASN A 79 -25.63 -10.43 7.15
N GLY A 80 -26.84 -10.65 7.69
CA GLY A 80 -27.23 -11.90 8.36
C GLY A 80 -26.54 -12.07 9.71
N ASP A 81 -26.02 -13.28 10.00
CA ASP A 81 -25.35 -13.61 11.27
C ASP A 81 -23.91 -13.05 11.39
N ASN A 82 -23.39 -12.42 10.33
CA ASN A 82 -22.06 -11.82 10.32
C ASN A 82 -22.14 -10.29 10.44
N CYS A 83 -21.56 -9.75 11.52
CA CYS A 83 -21.36 -8.31 11.67
C CYS A 83 -20.07 -7.90 10.95
N VAL A 84 -20.20 -7.16 9.85
CA VAL A 84 -19.09 -6.52 9.16
C VAL A 84 -19.08 -5.05 9.55
N ILE A 85 -18.01 -4.62 10.21
CA ILE A 85 -17.85 -3.21 10.56
C ILE A 85 -17.02 -2.55 9.47
N LYS A 86 -17.57 -1.51 8.86
CA LYS A 86 -16.87 -0.68 7.88
C LYS A 86 -16.61 0.68 8.49
N GLY A 87 -15.60 1.38 7.98
CA GLY A 87 -15.44 2.78 8.36
C GLY A 87 -14.46 3.50 7.47
N GLU A 88 -14.55 4.82 7.51
CA GLU A 88 -13.69 5.72 6.77
C GLU A 88 -12.64 6.33 7.70
N ILE A 89 -11.44 6.50 7.15
CA ILE A 89 -10.29 7.11 7.80
C ILE A 89 -10.04 8.43 7.06
N LYS A 90 -10.27 9.59 7.67
CA LYS A 90 -10.09 10.91 7.02
C LYS A 90 -8.96 11.70 7.66
N GLY A 91 -7.81 11.76 7.01
CA GLY A 91 -6.56 12.26 7.58
C GLY A 91 -5.82 13.32 6.76
N LYS A 92 -4.87 13.99 7.41
CA LYS A 92 -3.92 14.88 6.71
C LYS A 92 -3.01 14.11 5.75
N LEU A 93 -2.67 12.87 6.11
CA LEU A 93 -1.74 12.01 5.38
C LEU A 93 -2.40 11.24 4.22
N GLY A 94 -3.73 11.15 4.22
CA GLY A 94 -4.47 10.34 3.28
C GLY A 94 -5.87 10.04 3.77
N ASN A 95 -6.66 9.42 2.90
CA ASN A 95 -7.95 8.85 3.25
C ASN A 95 -7.85 7.34 3.24
N GLY A 96 -8.78 6.65 3.85
CA GLY A 96 -8.81 5.21 3.82
C GLY A 96 -10.17 4.66 4.18
N TYR A 97 -10.29 3.36 4.03
CA TYR A 97 -11.39 2.62 4.58
C TYR A 97 -10.86 1.39 5.30
N TYR A 98 -11.65 0.87 6.22
CA TYR A 98 -11.39 -0.43 6.81
C TYR A 98 -12.63 -1.31 6.76
N ILE A 99 -12.37 -2.62 6.74
CA ILE A 99 -13.37 -3.66 6.85
C ILE A 99 -12.89 -4.60 7.95
N LYS A 100 -13.68 -4.72 9.02
CA LYS A 100 -13.46 -5.68 10.09
C LYS A 100 -14.46 -6.81 9.96
N ASN A 101 -13.95 -8.04 9.88
CA ASN A 101 -14.72 -9.27 9.89
C ASN A 101 -14.21 -10.15 11.05
N GLY A 102 -14.94 -10.17 12.16
CA GLY A 102 -14.51 -10.84 13.38
C GLY A 102 -13.18 -10.29 13.92
N LYS A 103 -12.14 -11.13 13.93
CA LYS A 103 -10.77 -10.77 14.36
C LYS A 103 -9.90 -10.23 13.21
N GLU A 104 -10.33 -10.37 11.96
CA GLU A 104 -9.56 -9.90 10.82
C GLU A 104 -9.96 -8.47 10.45
N ILE A 105 -8.96 -7.65 10.19
CA ILE A 105 -9.14 -6.26 9.80
C ILE A 105 -8.31 -6.00 8.55
N ASN A 106 -9.00 -5.55 7.51
CA ASN A 106 -8.41 -5.04 6.28
C ASN A 106 -8.51 -3.52 6.31
N ILE A 107 -7.37 -2.84 6.26
CA ILE A 107 -7.32 -1.38 6.12
C ILE A 107 -6.72 -1.07 4.77
N MET A 108 -7.37 -0.20 4.00
CA MET A 108 -6.80 0.42 2.81
C MET A 108 -6.61 1.90 3.09
N PHE A 109 -5.39 2.39 2.91
CA PHE A 109 -5.04 3.78 3.14
C PHE A 109 -4.39 4.35 1.90
N SER A 110 -5.05 5.32 1.27
CA SER A 110 -4.56 6.05 0.13
C SER A 110 -3.91 7.36 0.56
N GLY A 111 -2.62 7.49 0.27
CA GLY A 111 -1.87 8.72 0.44
C GLY A 111 -2.18 9.74 -0.64
N ARG A 112 -1.73 10.98 -0.45
CA ARG A 112 -1.67 11.97 -1.54
C ARG A 112 -0.72 11.47 -2.63
N LYS A 113 -0.87 11.94 -3.87
CA LYS A 113 -0.02 11.57 -5.03
C LYS A 113 1.50 11.66 -4.78
N ASN A 114 1.96 12.44 -3.81
CA ASN A 114 3.38 12.66 -3.50
C ASN A 114 3.88 11.91 -2.25
N VAL A 115 3.15 10.90 -1.75
CA VAL A 115 3.59 10.10 -0.60
C VAL A 115 4.54 9.00 -1.07
N ASN A 116 5.69 8.86 -0.38
CA ASN A 116 6.57 7.71 -0.52
C ASN A 116 5.97 6.49 0.23
N LEU A 117 5.48 5.52 -0.54
CA LEU A 117 4.81 4.31 -0.06
C LEU A 117 5.72 3.45 0.81
N ARG A 118 6.99 3.33 0.46
CA ARG A 118 7.93 2.51 1.23
C ARG A 118 8.15 3.04 2.63
N LEU A 119 8.38 4.35 2.74
CA LEU A 119 8.52 5.03 4.03
C LEU A 119 7.25 4.92 4.86
N MET A 120 6.09 5.06 4.23
CA MET A 120 4.80 4.96 4.91
C MET A 120 4.59 3.54 5.46
N LYS A 121 4.92 2.50 4.68
CA LYS A 121 4.88 1.08 5.09
C LYS A 121 5.80 0.83 6.27
N ASP A 122 7.05 1.27 6.20
CA ASP A 122 8.04 1.06 7.26
C ASP A 122 7.68 1.79 8.57
N LYS A 123 7.06 2.97 8.48
CA LYS A 123 6.57 3.70 9.67
C LYS A 123 5.38 3.00 10.31
N LEU A 124 4.47 2.52 9.49
CA LEU A 124 3.26 1.85 9.96
C LEU A 124 3.59 0.50 10.59
N LEU A 125 4.47 -0.29 9.98
CA LEU A 125 4.98 -1.53 10.55
C LEU A 125 5.60 -1.29 11.93
N ARG A 126 6.48 -0.29 12.06
CA ARG A 126 7.10 0.06 13.36
C ARG A 126 6.09 0.52 14.41
N TYR A 127 5.01 1.17 13.99
CA TYR A 127 3.95 1.61 14.90
C TYR A 127 3.08 0.44 15.39
N LEU A 128 2.83 -0.54 14.51
CA LEU A 128 2.04 -1.73 14.81
C LEU A 128 2.84 -2.81 15.55
N ASP A 129 4.17 -2.77 15.46
CA ASP A 129 5.07 -3.75 16.07
C ASP A 129 4.83 -3.88 17.58
N GLY A 130 4.77 -5.12 18.06
CA GLY A 130 4.55 -5.48 19.48
C GLY A 130 3.10 -5.48 19.99
N ASN A 131 2.12 -5.01 19.21
CA ASN A 131 0.71 -4.96 19.65
C ASN A 131 -0.27 -5.80 18.82
N TYR A 132 0.11 -6.21 17.60
CA TYR A 132 -0.77 -6.89 16.66
C TYR A 132 -0.02 -7.93 15.83
N SER A 133 -0.76 -8.92 15.29
CA SER A 133 -0.23 -9.85 14.29
C SER A 133 -0.53 -9.28 12.90
N VAL A 134 0.43 -8.58 12.31
CA VAL A 134 0.32 -8.08 10.93
C VAL A 134 0.47 -9.27 9.99
N LEU A 135 -0.60 -9.60 9.26
CA LEU A 135 -0.59 -10.69 8.28
C LEU A 135 0.08 -10.25 6.97
N SER A 136 -0.25 -9.06 6.50
CA SER A 136 0.33 -8.49 5.28
C SER A 136 0.28 -6.97 5.27
N ILE A 137 1.25 -6.36 4.59
CA ILE A 137 1.25 -4.94 4.27
C ILE A 137 1.77 -4.73 2.84
N ASN A 138 0.87 -4.28 1.99
CA ASN A 138 1.02 -4.27 0.55
C ASN A 138 1.01 -2.83 0.06
N GLU A 139 1.94 -2.48 -0.82
CA GLU A 139 1.94 -1.19 -1.49
C GLU A 139 1.12 -1.30 -2.78
N TYR A 140 0.46 -0.23 -3.20
CA TYR A 140 -0.22 -0.19 -4.48
C TYR A 140 -0.23 1.19 -5.13
N ILE A 141 -0.28 1.21 -6.45
CA ILE A 141 -0.46 2.41 -7.28
C ILE A 141 -1.57 2.15 -8.28
N ILE A 142 -2.47 3.12 -8.45
CA ILE A 142 -3.54 3.11 -9.45
C ILE A 142 -3.26 4.22 -10.47
N TYR A 143 -3.17 3.83 -11.74
CA TYR A 143 -3.10 4.73 -12.89
C TYR A 143 -4.46 4.83 -13.57
N ASP A 144 -4.91 6.04 -13.81
CA ASP A 144 -6.09 6.35 -14.63
C ASP A 144 -5.73 6.24 -16.11
N CYS A 145 -6.39 5.34 -16.82
CA CYS A 145 -6.14 5.07 -18.22
C CYS A 145 -7.31 5.47 -19.12
N ASN A 146 -8.26 6.29 -18.64
CA ASN A 146 -9.45 6.71 -19.40
C ASN A 146 -9.11 7.46 -20.69
N GLU A 147 -8.00 8.21 -20.69
CA GLU A 147 -7.51 8.93 -21.88
C GLU A 147 -6.52 8.09 -22.71
N LYS A 148 -6.31 6.82 -22.34
CA LYS A 148 -5.34 5.92 -22.94
C LYS A 148 -6.02 4.66 -23.48
N ASN A 149 -5.33 3.96 -24.36
CA ASN A 149 -5.75 2.62 -24.78
C ASN A 149 -5.17 1.58 -23.79
N ILE A 150 -5.99 1.06 -22.88
CA ILE A 150 -5.55 0.08 -21.87
C ILE A 150 -4.89 -1.17 -22.49
N ASN A 151 -5.31 -1.59 -23.69
CA ASN A 151 -4.69 -2.72 -24.39
C ASN A 151 -3.29 -2.38 -24.92
N GLU A 152 -3.06 -1.13 -25.32
CA GLU A 152 -1.73 -0.66 -25.73
C GLU A 152 -0.79 -0.61 -24.52
N GLU A 153 -1.25 -0.05 -23.40
CA GLU A 153 -0.49 -0.03 -22.15
C GLU A 153 -0.20 -1.44 -21.62
N LYS A 154 -1.17 -2.37 -21.71
CA LYS A 154 -0.96 -3.80 -21.42
C LYS A 154 0.17 -4.39 -22.25
N ASN A 155 0.17 -4.14 -23.56
CA ASN A 155 1.22 -4.63 -24.45
C ASN A 155 2.59 -3.99 -24.15
N ASN A 156 2.61 -2.70 -23.78
CA ASN A 156 3.84 -2.02 -23.37
C ASN A 156 4.42 -2.61 -22.09
N ILE A 157 3.61 -2.82 -21.06
CA ILE A 157 4.04 -3.47 -19.81
C ILE A 157 4.52 -4.90 -20.09
N LYS A 158 3.84 -5.69 -20.92
CA LYS A 158 4.32 -7.03 -21.30
C LYS A 158 5.71 -7.01 -21.93
N LYS A 159 5.96 -6.08 -22.86
CA LYS A 159 7.31 -5.89 -23.46
C LYS A 159 8.35 -5.50 -22.41
N GLN A 160 7.97 -4.73 -21.39
CA GLN A 160 8.88 -4.39 -20.29
C GLN A 160 9.15 -5.62 -19.42
N ILE A 161 8.14 -6.42 -19.09
CA ILE A 161 8.29 -7.69 -18.38
C ILE A 161 9.22 -8.64 -19.12
N GLU A 162 9.09 -8.79 -20.44
CA GLU A 162 9.96 -9.65 -21.25
C GLU A 162 11.43 -9.18 -21.28
N LYS A 163 11.66 -7.87 -21.15
CA LYS A 163 13.01 -7.29 -21.09
C LYS A 163 13.63 -7.39 -19.71
N GLN A 164 12.81 -7.46 -18.67
CA GLN A 164 13.25 -7.58 -17.30
C GLN A 164 13.42 -9.07 -16.96
N GLU A 165 14.43 -9.44 -16.17
CA GLU A 165 14.69 -10.85 -15.80
C GLU A 165 13.71 -11.36 -14.73
N PHE A 166 12.42 -11.05 -14.89
CA PHE A 166 11.36 -11.48 -13.98
C PHE A 166 11.11 -12.97 -14.11
N SER A 167 10.88 -13.62 -12.98
CA SER A 167 10.58 -15.05 -12.92
C SER A 167 9.11 -15.30 -12.53
N ASN A 168 8.63 -16.53 -12.76
CA ASN A 168 7.27 -16.97 -12.41
C ASN A 168 6.15 -16.07 -12.96
N VAL A 169 6.34 -15.49 -14.14
CA VAL A 169 5.31 -14.65 -14.78
C VAL A 169 4.10 -15.50 -15.15
N LYS A 170 2.93 -15.16 -14.60
CA LYS A 170 1.64 -15.79 -14.91
C LYS A 170 0.64 -14.71 -15.27
N GLU A 171 -0.15 -14.96 -16.30
CA GLU A 171 -1.28 -14.12 -16.69
C GLU A 171 -2.58 -14.90 -16.45
N SER A 172 -3.56 -14.24 -15.87
CA SER A 172 -4.91 -14.76 -15.66
C SER A 172 -5.95 -13.70 -15.98
N ASP A 173 -7.04 -14.11 -16.62
CA ASP A 173 -8.19 -13.25 -16.83
C ASP A 173 -9.23 -13.53 -15.73
N ILE A 174 -9.69 -12.47 -15.06
CA ILE A 174 -10.67 -12.51 -13.98
C ILE A 174 -11.75 -11.48 -14.31
N ASN A 175 -12.94 -11.95 -14.70
CA ASN A 175 -14.04 -11.10 -15.15
C ASN A 175 -13.61 -10.16 -16.30
N ASN A 176 -13.78 -8.85 -16.13
CA ASN A 176 -13.38 -7.80 -17.08
C ASN A 176 -11.95 -7.27 -16.80
N SER A 177 -11.10 -8.08 -16.19
CA SER A 177 -9.74 -7.70 -15.82
C SER A 177 -8.73 -8.75 -16.24
N THR A 178 -7.54 -8.32 -16.63
CA THR A 178 -6.37 -9.20 -16.72
C THR A 178 -5.45 -8.92 -15.54
N LEU A 179 -5.01 -9.96 -14.84
CA LEU A 179 -3.99 -9.92 -13.82
C LEU A 179 -2.71 -10.58 -14.32
N ILE A 180 -1.57 -9.93 -14.14
CA ILE A 180 -0.24 -10.50 -14.33
C ILE A 180 0.46 -10.53 -12.98
N THR A 181 0.88 -11.70 -12.52
CA THR A 181 1.68 -11.88 -11.32
C THR A 181 3.09 -12.30 -11.67
N MET A 182 4.08 -11.85 -10.92
CA MET A 182 5.49 -12.16 -11.19
C MET A 182 6.34 -12.08 -9.92
N ASN A 183 7.57 -12.59 -10.03
CA ASN A 183 8.64 -12.35 -9.09
C ASN A 183 9.68 -11.44 -9.73
N SER A 184 9.64 -10.17 -9.34
CA SER A 184 10.55 -9.11 -9.73
C SER A 184 11.90 -9.18 -8.99
N HIS A 185 11.96 -9.88 -7.86
CA HIS A 185 13.10 -9.92 -6.94
C HIS A 185 13.39 -8.58 -6.25
N LEU A 186 12.48 -7.62 -6.33
CA LEU A 186 12.60 -6.28 -5.76
C LEU A 186 11.85 -6.13 -4.43
N PHE A 187 10.86 -6.98 -4.17
CA PHE A 187 9.97 -6.88 -3.01
C PHE A 187 9.97 -8.15 -2.18
N THR A 188 9.29 -8.11 -1.03
CA THR A 188 9.12 -9.29 -0.18
C THR A 188 8.17 -10.27 -0.86
N PRO A 189 8.62 -11.48 -1.24
CA PRO A 189 7.77 -12.43 -1.93
C PRO A 189 6.79 -13.12 -0.97
N VAL A 190 5.65 -13.51 -1.51
CA VAL A 190 4.69 -14.45 -0.90
C VAL A 190 4.66 -15.73 -1.73
N ASN A 191 4.53 -16.86 -1.06
CA ASN A 191 4.36 -18.16 -1.70
C ASN A 191 2.86 -18.39 -1.97
N ASP A 192 2.49 -18.54 -3.24
CA ASP A 192 1.11 -18.83 -3.67
C ASP A 192 0.75 -20.34 -3.61
N GLY A 193 1.66 -21.16 -3.05
CA GLY A 193 1.58 -22.62 -3.00
C GLY A 193 2.32 -23.30 -4.15
N ILE A 194 2.66 -22.59 -5.22
CA ILE A 194 3.31 -23.11 -6.42
C ILE A 194 4.63 -22.37 -6.71
N SER A 195 4.67 -21.08 -6.43
CA SER A 195 5.73 -20.15 -6.83
C SER A 195 5.82 -18.98 -5.85
N LEU A 196 6.96 -18.29 -5.88
CA LEU A 196 7.12 -17.00 -5.22
C LEU A 196 6.62 -15.88 -6.13
N ILE A 197 5.84 -14.96 -5.56
CA ILE A 197 5.29 -13.76 -6.21
C ILE A 197 5.58 -12.56 -5.31
N ASP A 198 6.12 -11.49 -5.87
CA ASP A 198 6.40 -10.26 -5.12
C ASP A 198 5.81 -8.99 -5.77
N LEU A 199 5.20 -9.14 -6.94
CA LEU A 199 4.65 -8.07 -7.74
C LEU A 199 3.45 -8.54 -8.57
N SER A 200 2.46 -7.67 -8.70
CA SER A 200 1.30 -7.89 -9.55
C SER A 200 0.89 -6.62 -10.29
N VAL A 201 0.37 -6.80 -11.50
CA VAL A 201 -0.21 -5.75 -12.34
C VAL A 201 -1.59 -6.19 -12.80
N ALA A 202 -2.64 -5.43 -12.48
CA ALA A 202 -3.97 -5.65 -13.02
C ALA A 202 -4.34 -4.56 -14.01
N PHE A 203 -4.94 -4.98 -15.12
CA PHE A 203 -5.59 -4.14 -16.12
C PHE A 203 -7.08 -4.33 -15.93
N VAL A 204 -7.78 -3.27 -15.54
CA VAL A 204 -9.18 -3.34 -15.12
C VAL A 204 -9.99 -2.39 -15.99
N SER A 205 -11.01 -2.93 -16.66
CA SER A 205 -11.95 -2.15 -17.44
C SER A 205 -13.36 -2.23 -16.84
N TYR A 206 -13.84 -1.10 -16.36
CA TYR A 206 -15.22 -0.86 -15.95
C TYR A 206 -15.99 -0.12 -17.04
N PRO A 207 -17.33 -0.10 -17.03
CA PRO A 207 -18.13 0.52 -18.09
C PRO A 207 -17.76 1.96 -18.45
N ASN A 208 -17.23 2.73 -17.50
CA ASN A 208 -16.83 4.12 -17.69
C ASN A 208 -15.39 4.41 -17.28
N ASP A 209 -14.64 3.41 -16.81
CA ASP A 209 -13.34 3.65 -16.19
C ASP A 209 -12.33 2.54 -16.51
N ASP A 210 -11.16 2.91 -16.98
CA ASP A 210 -10.03 2.03 -17.24
C ASP A 210 -8.87 2.33 -16.27
N TYR A 211 -8.35 1.29 -15.62
CA TYR A 211 -7.28 1.42 -14.64
C TYR A 211 -6.16 0.40 -14.85
N ILE A 212 -4.94 0.83 -14.53
CA ILE A 212 -3.81 -0.07 -14.26
C ILE A 212 -3.50 0.01 -12.77
N ILE A 213 -3.48 -1.15 -12.12
CA ILE A 213 -3.16 -1.26 -10.70
C ILE A 213 -1.86 -2.05 -10.58
N ILE A 214 -0.85 -1.50 -9.90
CA ILE A 214 0.40 -2.20 -9.58
C ILE A 214 0.43 -2.41 -8.07
N SER A 215 0.76 -3.62 -7.59
CA SER A 215 0.84 -3.89 -6.14
C SER A 215 1.91 -4.91 -5.76
N THR A 216 2.40 -4.82 -4.53
CA THR A 216 3.38 -5.72 -3.91
C THR A 216 2.74 -6.45 -2.71
N PRO A 217 2.65 -7.79 -2.67
CA PRO A 217 2.94 -8.75 -3.73
C PRO A 217 1.74 -9.06 -4.64
N ILE A 218 0.52 -9.01 -4.10
CA ILE A 218 -0.71 -9.40 -4.79
C ILE A 218 -1.76 -8.34 -4.49
N ILE A 219 -2.47 -7.89 -5.53
CA ILE A 219 -3.69 -7.08 -5.39
C ILE A 219 -4.78 -7.99 -4.79
N PRO A 220 -5.23 -7.74 -3.55
CA PRO A 220 -6.51 -8.29 -3.13
C PRO A 220 -7.60 -7.53 -3.87
N ILE A 221 -7.99 -8.02 -5.04
CA ILE A 221 -9.11 -7.50 -5.83
C ILE A 221 -10.37 -7.76 -4.99
N THR A 222 -10.74 -6.81 -4.14
CA THR A 222 -12.02 -6.81 -3.45
C THR A 222 -13.04 -6.25 -4.42
N TYR A 223 -13.84 -7.14 -5.01
CA TYR A 223 -15.10 -6.80 -5.69
C TYR A 223 -16.20 -6.57 -4.66
#